data_AF-A0A849RBQ9-F1
#
_entry.id   AF-A0A849RBQ9-F1
#
_cell.length_a   1.000
_cell.length_b   1.000
_cell.length_c   1.000
_cell.angle_alpha   90.00
_cell.angle_beta   90.00
_cell.angle_gamma   90.00
#
_symmetry.space_group_name_H-M   'P 1'
#
loop_
_entity.id
_entity.type
_entity.pdbx_description
1 polymer ?
#
loop_
_entity_poly.entity_id
_entity_poly.type
_entity_poly.pdbx_seq_one_letter_code
_entity_poly.pdbx_strand_id
1 'polypeptide(L)'
;MDDLPTKNSKDHLHKATKAVLSIVPLVGGALVELFDTVFSAPIDKRKEEWLVKLAETVNELCTKVEGLTPEKLQDNPEFISFSLQASNIALRTHNKEKLKALNSTVKNCILLQDISESKKMIFLRILDEITPLHFKIFDFLSNYPKYLEDFNNKSPGFQQRIPLTMSRGKIYDVWHFIHNDIPADDPLIDIVISDLKNYGFLDKNFNMLTTGSSHNQFGTNESFVTIVGKDFIRFTNE
;
A
#
# COMPACT_ATOMS: atom_id res chain seq x y z
N MET A 1 -23.13 -9.48 -55.80
CA MET A 1 -21.68 -9.76 -55.84
C MET A 1 -21.08 -8.51 -55.26
N ASP A 2 -20.92 -8.49 -53.94
CA ASP A 2 -20.39 -7.36 -53.18
C ASP A 2 -19.28 -7.91 -52.29
N ASP A 3 -18.14 -7.23 -52.35
CA ASP A 3 -16.85 -7.68 -51.89
C ASP A 3 -16.76 -7.87 -50.36
N LEU A 4 -16.10 -8.97 -49.96
CA LEU A 4 -15.70 -9.23 -48.58
C LEU A 4 -14.49 -8.35 -48.22
N PRO A 5 -14.50 -7.63 -47.08
CA PRO A 5 -13.35 -6.84 -46.67
C PRO A 5 -12.17 -7.74 -46.26
N THR A 6 -11.01 -7.39 -46.80
CA THR A 6 -9.73 -8.10 -46.73
C THR A 6 -9.11 -8.13 -45.34
N LYS A 7 -8.62 -9.32 -44.99
CA LYS A 7 -7.80 -9.68 -43.83
C LYS A 7 -6.63 -8.70 -43.61
N ASN A 8 -6.63 -7.99 -42.48
CA ASN A 8 -5.51 -7.13 -42.06
C ASN A 8 -5.17 -7.32 -40.58
N SER A 9 -3.96 -7.85 -40.32
CA SER A 9 -3.06 -7.75 -39.14
C SER A 9 -3.58 -7.85 -37.69
N LYS A 10 -4.88 -7.92 -37.42
CA LYS A 10 -5.42 -8.00 -36.04
C LYS A 10 -5.52 -9.42 -35.49
N ASP A 11 -5.31 -10.43 -36.32
CA ASP A 11 -5.55 -11.84 -36.00
C ASP A 11 -4.41 -12.55 -35.23
N HIS A 12 -3.24 -11.90 -35.13
CA HIS A 12 -2.08 -12.45 -34.43
C HIS A 12 -1.93 -11.91 -33.00
N LEU A 13 -2.56 -10.78 -32.68
CA LEU A 13 -2.52 -10.20 -31.33
C LEU A 13 -3.42 -11.00 -30.37
N HIS A 14 -4.58 -11.43 -30.84
CA HIS A 14 -5.57 -12.15 -30.02
C HIS A 14 -5.08 -13.55 -29.59
N LYS A 15 -4.14 -14.15 -30.34
CA LYS A 15 -3.52 -15.44 -29.98
C LYS A 15 -2.37 -15.29 -28.98
N ALA A 16 -1.69 -14.15 -28.94
CA ALA A 16 -0.60 -13.90 -28.00
C ALA A 16 -1.15 -13.61 -26.58
N THR A 17 -2.25 -12.87 -26.46
CA THR A 17 -2.90 -12.59 -25.17
C THR A 17 -3.46 -13.86 -24.51
N LYS A 18 -4.06 -14.76 -25.31
CA LYS A 18 -4.50 -16.07 -24.82
C LYS A 18 -3.35 -16.95 -24.36
N ALA A 19 -2.18 -16.83 -24.98
CA ALA A 19 -1.01 -17.62 -24.60
C ALA A 19 -0.46 -17.24 -23.21
N VAL A 20 -0.46 -15.94 -22.86
CA VAL A 20 0.01 -15.47 -21.54
C VAL A 20 -0.97 -15.86 -20.43
N LEU A 21 -2.27 -15.75 -20.68
CA LEU A 21 -3.32 -16.12 -19.71
C LEU A 21 -3.51 -17.64 -19.59
N SER A 22 -3.10 -18.43 -20.59
CA SER A 22 -3.11 -19.89 -20.53
C SER A 22 -1.95 -20.51 -19.73
N ILE A 23 -0.99 -19.70 -19.27
CA ILE A 23 0.17 -20.18 -18.49
C ILE A 23 -0.14 -20.28 -16.98
N VAL A 24 -1.28 -19.73 -16.52
CA VAL A 24 -1.78 -19.94 -15.16
C VAL A 24 -2.89 -21.00 -15.22
N PRO A 25 -2.64 -22.28 -14.89
CA PRO A 25 -3.55 -23.39 -15.20
C PRO A 25 -4.87 -23.39 -14.42
N LEU A 26 -5.14 -22.38 -13.59
CA LEU A 26 -6.09 -22.49 -12.46
C LEU A 26 -7.09 -21.33 -12.29
N VAL A 27 -7.17 -20.39 -13.25
CA VAL A 27 -8.21 -19.35 -13.24
C VAL A 27 -9.21 -19.67 -14.34
N GLY A 28 -10.39 -20.16 -13.94
CA GLY A 28 -11.44 -20.64 -14.85
C GLY A 28 -11.90 -19.63 -15.91
N GLY A 29 -12.30 -20.14 -17.07
CA GLY A 29 -12.64 -19.37 -18.28
C GLY A 29 -13.80 -18.38 -18.17
N ALA A 30 -14.61 -18.43 -17.10
CA ALA A 30 -15.76 -17.54 -16.91
C ALA A 30 -15.37 -16.07 -16.65
N LEU A 31 -14.19 -15.82 -16.06
CA LEU A 31 -13.69 -14.44 -15.87
C LEU A 31 -13.11 -13.86 -17.17
N VAL A 32 -12.58 -14.70 -18.06
CA VAL A 32 -11.96 -14.25 -19.32
C VAL A 32 -13.02 -13.75 -20.31
N GLU A 33 -14.18 -14.40 -20.36
CA GLU A 33 -15.22 -14.15 -21.37
C GLU A 33 -16.02 -12.85 -21.11
N LEU A 34 -16.21 -12.46 -19.84
CA LEU A 34 -16.79 -11.16 -19.48
C LEU A 34 -15.83 -9.98 -19.75
N PHE A 35 -14.52 -10.23 -19.77
CA PHE A 35 -13.50 -9.18 -19.89
C PHE A 35 -13.17 -8.80 -21.34
N ASP A 36 -13.20 -9.76 -22.28
CA ASP A 36 -12.79 -9.55 -23.68
C ASP A 36 -13.77 -8.69 -24.50
N THR A 37 -15.01 -8.52 -24.04
CA THR A 37 -16.09 -7.98 -24.89
C THR A 37 -16.15 -6.44 -24.94
N VAL A 38 -15.46 -5.70 -24.04
CA VAL A 38 -15.89 -4.31 -23.78
C VAL A 38 -14.92 -3.18 -24.13
N PHE A 39 -13.58 -3.25 -24.08
CA PHE A 39 -12.79 -2.01 -24.23
C PHE A 39 -11.38 -2.16 -24.83
N SER A 40 -10.92 -1.09 -25.49
CA SER A 40 -9.50 -0.82 -25.80
C SER A 40 -9.03 0.39 -24.99
N ALA A 41 -7.96 0.32 -24.18
CA ALA A 41 -7.26 1.50 -23.62
C ALA A 41 -6.14 1.11 -22.62
N PRO A 42 -5.26 2.05 -22.18
CA PRO A 42 -4.26 1.88 -21.10
C PRO A 42 -4.73 1.21 -19.80
N ILE A 43 -6.04 1.12 -19.57
CA ILE A 43 -6.65 0.33 -18.50
C ILE A 43 -6.33 -1.17 -18.64
N ASP A 44 -6.20 -1.68 -19.87
CA ASP A 44 -5.92 -3.10 -20.14
C ASP A 44 -4.52 -3.47 -19.66
N LYS A 45 -3.54 -2.58 -19.85
CA LYS A 45 -2.19 -2.77 -19.31
C LYS A 45 -2.18 -2.81 -17.78
N ARG A 46 -2.91 -1.90 -17.12
CA ARG A 46 -3.02 -1.91 -15.64
C ARG A 46 -3.72 -3.16 -15.12
N LYS A 47 -4.77 -3.61 -15.82
CA LYS A 47 -5.46 -4.87 -15.52
C LYS A 47 -4.51 -6.05 -15.66
N GLU A 48 -3.80 -6.14 -16.78
CA GLU A 48 -2.83 -7.22 -17.05
C GLU A 48 -1.74 -7.25 -15.98
N GLU A 49 -1.08 -6.11 -15.71
CA GLU A 49 -0.04 -6.00 -14.67
C GLU A 49 -0.57 -6.41 -13.29
N TRP A 50 -1.80 -6.03 -12.95
CA TRP A 50 -2.41 -6.40 -11.68
C TRP A 50 -2.78 -7.89 -11.61
N LEU A 51 -3.31 -8.47 -12.69
CA LEU A 51 -3.65 -9.88 -12.78
C LEU A 51 -2.41 -10.78 -12.66
N VAL A 52 -1.30 -10.38 -13.28
CA VAL A 52 -0.01 -11.07 -13.13
C VAL A 52 0.40 -11.09 -11.65
N LYS A 53 0.32 -9.95 -10.95
CA LYS A 53 0.64 -9.87 -9.52
C LYS A 53 -0.29 -10.73 -8.66
N LEU A 54 -1.59 -10.79 -8.98
CA LEU A 54 -2.51 -11.67 -8.26
C LEU A 54 -2.19 -13.15 -8.47
N ALA A 55 -1.85 -13.55 -9.70
CA ALA A 55 -1.45 -14.92 -9.99
C ALA A 55 -0.15 -15.29 -9.25
N GLU A 56 0.82 -14.38 -9.21
CA GLU A 56 2.05 -14.53 -8.41
C GLU A 56 1.73 -14.68 -6.92
N THR A 57 0.82 -13.87 -6.37
CA THR A 57 0.39 -13.98 -4.96
C THR A 57 -0.29 -15.31 -4.66
N VAL A 58 -1.17 -15.80 -5.55
CA VAL A 58 -1.82 -17.10 -5.38
C VAL A 58 -0.77 -18.23 -5.38
N ASN A 59 0.18 -18.20 -6.31
CA ASN A 59 1.27 -19.17 -6.37
C ASN A 59 2.15 -19.12 -5.10
N GLU A 60 2.49 -17.92 -4.62
CA GLU A 60 3.26 -17.71 -3.39
C GLU A 60 2.51 -18.28 -2.18
N LEU A 61 1.20 -18.00 -2.06
CA LEU A 61 0.35 -18.52 -0.99
C LEU A 61 0.32 -20.05 -0.97
N CYS A 62 0.09 -20.68 -2.13
CA CYS A 62 0.08 -22.14 -2.26
C CYS A 62 1.44 -22.78 -1.98
N THR A 63 2.53 -22.04 -2.16
CA THR A 63 3.88 -22.50 -1.79
C THR A 63 4.13 -22.37 -0.29
N LYS A 64 3.62 -21.31 0.35
CA LYS A 64 3.87 -21.00 1.77
C LYS A 64 2.94 -21.72 2.74
N VAL A 65 1.70 -21.99 2.34
CA VAL A 65 0.68 -22.57 3.20
C VAL A 65 0.45 -24.03 2.82
N GLU A 66 0.83 -24.93 3.71
CA GLU A 66 0.69 -26.36 3.49
C GLU A 66 -0.77 -26.74 3.20
N GLY A 67 -0.98 -27.48 2.11
CA GLY A 67 -2.31 -27.94 1.70
C GLY A 67 -3.24 -26.86 1.15
N LEU A 68 -2.79 -25.61 0.98
CA LEU A 68 -3.53 -24.58 0.28
C LEU A 68 -3.37 -24.76 -1.24
N THR A 69 -4.48 -24.95 -1.94
CA THR A 69 -4.50 -25.01 -3.41
C THR A 69 -5.32 -23.85 -3.96
N PRO A 70 -5.13 -23.45 -5.23
CA PRO A 70 -5.94 -22.37 -5.77
C PRO A 70 -7.43 -22.71 -5.87
N GLU A 71 -7.81 -24.00 -5.96
CA GLU A 71 -9.21 -24.41 -5.83
C GLU A 71 -9.77 -24.07 -4.45
N LYS A 72 -9.00 -24.31 -3.38
CA LYS A 72 -9.44 -23.93 -2.02
C LYS A 72 -9.55 -22.42 -1.84
N LEU A 73 -8.74 -21.64 -2.55
CA LEU A 73 -8.84 -20.18 -2.57
C LEU A 73 -10.07 -19.71 -3.36
N GLN A 74 -10.39 -20.37 -4.48
CA GLN A 74 -11.59 -20.08 -5.28
C GLN A 74 -12.88 -20.34 -4.49
N ASP A 75 -12.85 -21.26 -3.53
CA ASP A 75 -13.99 -21.61 -2.69
C ASP A 75 -13.99 -20.85 -1.35
N ASN A 76 -13.07 -19.89 -1.16
CA ASN A 76 -12.97 -19.07 0.04
C ASN A 76 -13.65 -17.69 -0.18
N PRO A 77 -14.84 -17.44 0.39
CA PRO A 77 -15.57 -16.19 0.17
C PRO A 77 -14.86 -14.94 0.71
N GLU A 78 -14.10 -15.05 1.81
CA GLU A 78 -13.29 -13.94 2.35
C GLU A 78 -12.22 -13.56 1.32
N PHE A 79 -11.48 -14.55 0.81
CA PHE A 79 -10.44 -14.33 -0.19
C PHE A 79 -10.97 -13.70 -1.47
N ILE A 80 -12.09 -14.21 -2.00
CA ILE A 80 -12.71 -13.67 -3.22
C ILE A 80 -13.14 -12.22 -3.01
N SER A 81 -13.88 -11.94 -1.93
CA SER A 81 -14.37 -10.60 -1.64
C SER A 81 -13.22 -9.61 -1.46
N PHE A 82 -12.18 -10.03 -0.73
CA PHE A 82 -10.99 -9.22 -0.48
C PHE A 82 -10.22 -8.93 -1.77
N SER A 83 -9.98 -9.96 -2.59
CA SER A 83 -9.27 -9.85 -3.87
C SER A 83 -10.02 -8.94 -4.86
N LEU A 84 -11.34 -9.03 -4.92
CA LEU A 84 -12.17 -8.16 -5.76
C LEU A 84 -12.10 -6.69 -5.31
N GLN A 85 -12.21 -6.43 -4.02
CA GLN A 85 -12.09 -5.06 -3.50
C GLN A 85 -10.70 -4.48 -3.72
N ALA A 86 -9.63 -5.25 -3.41
CA ALA A 86 -8.26 -4.82 -3.66
C ALA A 86 -8.02 -4.53 -5.15
N SER A 87 -8.56 -5.35 -6.04
CA SER A 87 -8.49 -5.15 -7.48
C SER A 87 -9.16 -3.85 -7.92
N ASN A 88 -10.37 -3.57 -7.42
CA ASN A 88 -11.07 -2.33 -7.76
C ASN A 88 -10.28 -1.08 -7.36
N ILE A 89 -9.58 -1.11 -6.22
CA ILE A 89 -8.71 -0.02 -5.78
C ILE A 89 -7.47 0.05 -6.69
N ALA A 90 -6.84 -1.08 -6.98
CA ALA A 90 -5.64 -1.16 -7.81
C ALA A 90 -5.84 -0.58 -9.22
N LEU A 91 -6.97 -0.88 -9.85
CA LEU A 91 -7.29 -0.39 -11.20
C LEU A 91 -7.48 1.13 -11.28
N ARG A 92 -7.80 1.77 -10.15
CA ARG A 92 -8.08 3.20 -10.05
C ARG A 92 -6.89 4.04 -9.57
N THR A 93 -5.75 3.41 -9.25
CA THR A 93 -4.57 4.13 -8.74
C THR A 93 -3.35 3.96 -9.65
N HIS A 94 -2.50 4.98 -9.68
CA HIS A 94 -1.18 4.91 -10.32
C HIS A 94 -0.03 4.91 -9.29
N ASN A 95 -0.36 5.02 -7.99
CA ASN A 95 0.64 5.03 -6.93
C ASN A 95 1.21 3.61 -6.74
N LYS A 96 2.50 3.45 -7.01
CA LYS A 96 3.22 2.17 -6.93
C LYS A 96 3.28 1.60 -5.51
N GLU A 97 3.45 2.44 -4.49
CA GLU A 97 3.45 2.02 -3.08
C GLU A 97 2.08 1.48 -2.69
N LYS A 98 1.00 2.16 -3.09
CA LYS A 98 -0.37 1.68 -2.88
C LYS A 98 -0.61 0.34 -3.59
N LEU A 99 -0.14 0.18 -4.83
CA LEU A 99 -0.24 -1.08 -5.56
C LEU A 99 0.53 -2.21 -4.87
N LYS A 100 1.72 -1.92 -4.32
CA LYS A 100 2.49 -2.89 -3.54
C LYS A 100 1.72 -3.28 -2.27
N ALA A 101 1.23 -2.29 -1.52
CA ALA A 101 0.46 -2.52 -0.30
C ALA A 101 -0.80 -3.36 -0.57
N LEU A 102 -1.56 -3.05 -1.63
CA LEU A 102 -2.75 -3.82 -2.02
C LEU A 102 -2.41 -5.29 -2.29
N ASN A 103 -1.32 -5.56 -3.01
CA ASN A 103 -0.88 -6.93 -3.26
C ASN A 103 -0.53 -7.67 -1.96
N SER A 104 0.21 -7.01 -1.06
CA SER A 104 0.51 -7.55 0.27
C SER A 104 -0.76 -7.82 1.08
N THR A 105 -1.79 -6.96 1.01
CA THR A 105 -3.05 -7.21 1.73
C THR A 105 -3.80 -8.45 1.22
N VAL A 106 -3.78 -8.72 -0.09
CA VAL A 106 -4.38 -9.94 -0.67
C VAL A 106 -3.65 -11.19 -0.16
N LYS A 107 -2.32 -11.14 -0.05
CA LYS A 107 -1.53 -12.20 0.56
C LYS A 107 -1.87 -12.36 2.05
N ASN A 108 -1.83 -11.26 2.78
CA ASN A 108 -1.94 -11.24 4.23
C ASN A 108 -3.35 -11.49 4.74
N CYS A 109 -4.38 -11.39 3.89
CA CYS A 109 -5.73 -11.82 4.28
C CYS A 109 -5.78 -13.32 4.58
N ILE A 110 -4.91 -14.12 3.96
CA ILE A 110 -4.75 -15.56 4.24
C ILE A 110 -3.67 -15.81 5.29
N LEU A 111 -2.54 -15.10 5.25
CA LEU A 111 -1.43 -15.39 6.16
C LEU A 111 -1.65 -14.90 7.60
N LEU A 112 -2.30 -13.75 7.78
CA LEU A 112 -2.48 -13.13 9.09
C LEU A 112 -3.86 -13.46 9.68
N GLN A 113 -3.97 -14.69 10.17
CA GLN A 113 -5.20 -15.21 10.80
C GLN A 113 -5.49 -14.57 12.17
N ASP A 114 -4.49 -13.95 12.80
CA ASP A 114 -4.65 -13.24 14.07
C ASP A 114 -5.31 -11.85 13.90
N ILE A 115 -5.38 -11.33 12.66
CA ILE A 115 -6.14 -10.12 12.31
C ILE A 115 -7.53 -10.56 11.86
N SER A 116 -8.58 -10.08 12.54
CA SER A 116 -9.95 -10.41 12.18
C SER A 116 -10.33 -9.92 10.78
N GLU A 117 -11.23 -10.66 10.11
CA GLU A 117 -11.79 -10.28 8.80
C GLU A 117 -12.30 -8.83 8.79
N SER A 118 -13.09 -8.44 9.79
CA SER A 118 -13.60 -7.07 9.88
C SER A 118 -12.47 -6.03 9.93
N LYS A 119 -11.38 -6.32 10.62
CA LYS A 119 -10.22 -5.42 10.71
C LYS A 119 -9.47 -5.35 9.39
N LYS A 120 -9.28 -6.48 8.70
CA LYS A 120 -8.70 -6.52 7.33
C LYS A 120 -9.51 -5.67 6.35
N MET A 121 -10.84 -5.77 6.38
CA MET A 121 -11.73 -5.00 5.51
C MET A 121 -11.69 -3.49 5.82
N ILE A 122 -11.63 -3.13 7.11
CA ILE A 122 -11.41 -1.73 7.52
C ILE A 122 -10.08 -1.21 6.98
N PHE A 123 -9.01 -2.00 7.09
CA PHE A 123 -7.70 -1.63 6.57
C PHE A 123 -7.69 -1.47 5.05
N LEU A 124 -8.39 -2.34 4.32
CA LEU A 124 -8.53 -2.20 2.87
C LEU A 124 -9.26 -0.92 2.47
N ARG A 125 -10.32 -0.55 3.20
CA ARG A 125 -11.03 0.73 3.00
C ARG A 125 -10.11 1.93 3.25
N ILE A 126 -9.37 1.92 4.36
CA ILE A 126 -8.40 2.98 4.67
C ILE A 126 -7.34 3.05 3.57
N LEU A 127 -6.89 1.90 3.05
CA LEU A 127 -5.92 1.84 1.96
C LEU A 127 -6.43 2.48 0.65
N ASP A 128 -7.74 2.42 0.35
CA ASP A 128 -8.33 3.17 -0.77
C ASP A 128 -8.27 4.68 -0.51
N GLU A 129 -8.56 5.12 0.71
CA GLU A 129 -8.64 6.53 1.10
C GLU A 129 -7.27 7.24 1.19
N ILE A 130 -6.24 6.58 1.73
CA ILE A 130 -4.96 7.23 2.03
C ILE A 130 -4.19 7.70 0.78
N THR A 131 -3.55 8.85 0.87
CA THR A 131 -2.79 9.47 -0.22
C THR A 131 -1.28 9.13 -0.12
N PRO A 132 -0.44 9.43 -1.14
CA PRO A 132 1.01 9.28 -1.00
C PRO A 132 1.59 10.02 0.23
N LEU A 133 0.99 11.16 0.62
CA LEU A 133 1.43 11.92 1.78
C LEU A 133 1.18 11.17 3.09
N HIS A 134 0.06 10.43 3.20
CA HIS A 134 -0.21 9.56 4.34
C HIS A 134 0.86 8.47 4.48
N PHE A 135 1.25 7.82 3.37
CA PHE A 135 2.32 6.82 3.40
C PHE A 135 3.63 7.42 3.89
N LYS A 136 4.05 8.57 3.34
CA LYS A 136 5.29 9.25 3.75
C LYS A 136 5.29 9.61 5.24
N ILE A 137 4.24 10.26 5.72
CA ILE A 137 4.15 10.69 7.13
C ILE A 137 4.07 9.47 8.04
N PHE A 138 3.28 8.46 7.68
CA PHE A 138 3.13 7.28 8.50
C PHE A 138 4.41 6.43 8.55
N ASP A 139 5.13 6.28 7.45
CA ASP A 139 6.45 5.65 7.38
C ASP A 139 7.47 6.41 8.25
N PHE A 140 7.54 7.74 8.09
CA PHE A 140 8.39 8.61 8.89
C PHE A 140 8.18 8.41 10.39
N LEU A 141 6.94 8.47 10.84
CA LEU A 141 6.60 8.35 12.27
C LEU A 141 6.79 6.91 12.79
N SER A 142 6.53 5.91 11.95
CA SER A 142 6.72 4.50 12.32
C SER A 142 8.19 4.13 12.47
N ASN A 143 9.06 4.77 11.69
CA ASN A 143 10.49 4.53 11.66
C ASN A 143 11.30 5.67 12.29
N TYR A 144 10.65 6.58 13.03
CA TYR A 144 11.29 7.78 13.59
C TYR A 144 12.57 7.51 14.39
N PRO A 145 12.65 6.49 15.29
CA PRO A 145 13.89 6.22 16.01
C PRO A 145 15.08 5.93 15.10
N LYS A 146 14.85 5.23 13.98
CA LYS A 146 15.88 4.94 12.99
C LYS A 146 16.30 6.20 12.23
N TYR A 147 15.35 7.03 11.80
CA TYR A 147 15.66 8.30 11.15
C TYR A 147 16.40 9.27 12.08
N LEU A 148 16.05 9.24 13.36
CA LEU A 148 16.71 10.02 14.40
C LEU A 148 18.16 9.59 14.58
N GLU A 149 18.43 8.28 14.62
CA GLU A 149 19.79 7.73 14.67
C GLU A 149 20.61 8.14 13.44
N ASP A 150 20.06 7.93 12.24
CA ASP A 150 20.69 8.32 10.97
C ASP A 150 21.01 9.82 10.94
N PHE A 151 20.07 10.66 11.38
CA PHE A 151 20.24 12.10 11.48
C PHE A 151 21.38 12.48 12.46
N ASN A 152 21.41 11.88 13.64
CA ASN A 152 22.47 12.15 14.63
C ASN A 152 23.86 11.74 14.09
N ASN A 153 23.93 10.61 13.38
CA ASN A 153 25.17 10.08 12.82
C ASN A 153 25.69 10.91 11.63
N LYS A 154 24.80 11.35 10.74
CA LYS A 154 25.16 12.05 9.49
C LYS A 154 25.28 13.56 9.65
N SER A 155 24.69 14.12 10.70
CA SER A 155 24.69 15.55 10.95
C SER A 155 25.17 15.89 12.37
N PRO A 156 26.41 15.51 12.74
CA PRO A 156 26.98 15.93 14.02
C PRO A 156 27.01 17.47 14.07
N GLY A 157 26.44 18.04 15.13
CA GLY A 157 26.36 19.49 15.31
C GLY A 157 25.28 20.21 14.49
N PHE A 158 24.31 19.51 13.89
CA PHE A 158 23.20 20.15 13.15
C PHE A 158 22.44 21.18 13.98
N GLN A 159 22.17 20.88 15.25
CA GLN A 159 21.53 21.82 16.18
C GLN A 159 22.33 23.11 16.41
N GLN A 160 23.65 23.09 16.16
CA GLN A 160 24.51 24.29 16.25
C GLN A 160 24.49 25.10 14.94
N ARG A 161 23.96 24.53 13.84
CA ARG A 161 23.94 25.13 12.49
C ARG A 161 22.57 25.69 12.10
N ILE A 162 21.50 25.24 12.75
CA ILE A 162 20.17 25.85 12.64
C ILE A 162 20.04 26.96 13.70
N PRO A 163 19.74 28.21 13.33
CA PRO A 163 19.42 29.25 14.30
C PRO A 163 18.32 28.75 15.25
N LEU A 164 18.46 28.95 16.57
CA LEU A 164 17.44 28.54 17.56
C LEU A 164 16.05 29.09 17.23
N THR A 165 15.96 30.19 16.50
CA THR A 165 14.73 30.80 15.99
C THR A 165 14.03 30.00 14.88
N MET A 166 14.73 29.06 14.25
CA MET A 166 14.23 28.17 13.19
C MET A 166 14.03 26.73 13.65
N SER A 167 14.63 26.31 14.77
CA SER A 167 14.42 24.96 15.31
C SER A 167 13.03 24.87 15.96
N ARG A 168 12.13 24.11 15.34
CA ARG A 168 10.76 23.84 15.83
C ARG A 168 10.66 22.55 16.67
N GLY A 169 11.80 21.98 17.06
CA GLY A 169 11.91 20.72 17.77
C GLY A 169 12.59 19.64 16.94
N LYS A 170 13.15 18.63 17.61
CA LYS A 170 14.04 17.63 16.98
C LYS A 170 13.35 16.83 15.87
N ILE A 171 12.04 16.57 15.98
CA ILE A 171 11.29 15.83 14.96
C ILE A 171 11.15 16.62 13.64
N TYR A 172 11.05 17.95 13.69
CA TYR A 172 11.02 18.83 12.50
C TYR A 172 12.36 18.82 11.79
N ASP A 173 13.45 18.89 12.56
CA ASP A 173 14.82 18.85 12.02
C ASP A 173 15.08 17.52 11.29
N VAL A 174 14.63 16.39 11.86
CA VAL A 174 14.73 15.08 11.22
C VAL A 174 13.83 15.00 10.00
N TRP A 175 12.59 15.52 10.05
CA TRP A 175 11.71 15.58 8.89
C TRP A 175 12.38 16.32 7.73
N HIS A 176 12.90 17.53 7.97
CA HIS A 176 13.57 18.32 6.94
C HIS A 176 14.82 17.64 6.37
N PHE A 177 15.53 16.85 7.18
CA PHE A 177 16.69 16.07 6.72
C PHE A 177 16.29 14.92 5.78
N ILE A 178 15.15 14.27 6.04
CA ILE A 178 14.68 13.11 5.26
C ILE A 178 13.82 13.53 4.06
N HIS A 179 12.95 14.52 4.25
CA HIS A 179 11.96 15.00 3.29
C HIS A 179 12.21 16.48 3.01
N ASN A 180 13.06 16.74 2.01
CA ASN A 180 13.35 18.11 1.57
C ASN A 180 12.30 18.66 0.58
N ASP A 181 11.37 17.83 0.12
CA ASP A 181 10.34 18.14 -0.86
C ASP A 181 9.06 18.71 -0.23
N ILE A 182 8.85 18.51 1.08
CA ILE A 182 7.65 18.94 1.80
C ILE A 182 8.09 19.74 3.05
N PRO A 183 7.74 21.04 3.15
CA PRO A 183 8.01 21.83 4.35
C PRO A 183 7.32 21.20 5.57
N ALA A 184 8.03 21.12 6.69
CA ALA A 184 7.51 20.52 7.92
C ALA A 184 6.35 21.33 8.56
N ASP A 185 6.16 22.58 8.14
CA ASP A 185 5.07 23.47 8.56
C ASP A 185 3.95 23.57 7.51
N ASP A 186 3.94 22.68 6.51
CA ASP A 186 2.82 22.56 5.58
C ASP A 186 1.54 22.15 6.36
N PRO A 187 0.44 22.92 6.29
CA PRO A 187 -0.82 22.59 6.97
C PRO A 187 -1.39 21.21 6.59
N LEU A 188 -1.02 20.66 5.43
CA LEU A 188 -1.42 19.31 5.02
C LEU A 188 -0.82 18.22 5.93
N ILE A 189 0.33 18.46 6.55
CA ILE A 189 0.93 17.52 7.52
C ILE A 189 0.01 17.35 8.72
N ASP A 190 -0.55 18.43 9.26
CA ASP A 190 -1.45 18.38 10.42
C ASP A 190 -2.77 17.67 10.07
N ILE A 191 -3.29 17.87 8.87
CA ILE A 191 -4.47 17.15 8.36
C ILE A 191 -4.17 15.65 8.30
N VAL A 192 -3.06 15.25 7.70
CA VAL A 192 -2.70 13.84 7.58
C VAL A 192 -2.42 13.20 8.94
N ILE A 193 -1.74 13.89 9.86
CA ILE A 193 -1.55 13.41 11.23
C ILE A 193 -2.91 13.20 11.91
N SER A 194 -3.87 14.12 11.69
CA SER A 194 -5.21 14.01 12.24
C SER A 194 -5.96 12.80 11.66
N ASP A 195 -5.85 12.56 10.35
CA ASP A 195 -6.43 11.38 9.70
C ASP A 195 -5.81 10.09 10.24
N LEU A 196 -4.47 10.01 10.37
CA LEU A 196 -3.77 8.86 10.93
C LEU A 196 -4.17 8.58 12.39
N LYS A 197 -4.45 9.62 13.19
CA LYS A 197 -5.02 9.47 14.54
C LYS A 197 -6.48 8.98 14.51
N ASN A 198 -7.28 9.49 13.58
CA ASN A 198 -8.68 9.08 13.42
C ASN A 198 -8.80 7.63 12.95
N TYR A 199 -7.89 7.16 12.09
CA TYR A 199 -7.72 5.74 11.75
C TYR A 199 -7.20 4.90 12.92
N GLY A 200 -6.76 5.54 13.99
CA GLY A 200 -6.20 4.90 15.17
C GLY A 200 -4.77 4.40 14.98
N PHE A 201 -4.06 4.81 13.93
CA PHE A 201 -2.70 4.38 13.65
C PHE A 201 -1.66 5.08 14.53
N LEU A 202 -1.93 6.34 14.88
CA LEU A 202 -1.10 7.13 15.80
C LEU A 202 -1.79 7.32 17.15
N ASP A 203 -0.99 7.51 18.20
CA ASP A 203 -1.51 7.90 19.51
C ASP A 203 -2.28 9.22 19.42
N LYS A 204 -3.43 9.32 20.09
CA LYS A 204 -4.28 10.52 20.06
C LYS A 204 -3.57 11.76 20.58
N ASN A 205 -2.67 11.57 21.55
CA ASN A 205 -1.89 12.61 22.18
C ASN A 205 -0.62 12.96 21.40
N PHE A 206 -0.28 12.23 20.33
CA PHE A 206 0.88 12.54 19.50
C PHE A 206 0.76 13.96 18.94
N ASN A 207 1.78 14.80 19.12
CA ASN A 207 1.80 16.12 18.49
C ASN A 207 3.23 16.43 18.07
N MET A 208 3.42 16.64 16.77
CA MET A 208 4.74 16.89 16.19
C MET A 208 5.38 18.13 16.83
N LEU A 209 4.61 19.20 17.06
CA LEU A 209 5.06 20.47 17.68
C LEU A 209 5.61 20.30 19.10
N THR A 210 5.06 19.36 19.87
CA THR A 210 5.42 19.18 21.28
C THR A 210 6.34 17.99 21.51
N THR A 211 6.66 17.22 20.46
CA THR A 211 7.51 16.03 20.54
C THR A 211 8.95 16.43 20.88
N GLY A 212 9.38 16.08 22.11
CA GLY A 212 10.69 16.46 22.67
C GLY A 212 10.66 17.61 23.68
N SER A 213 9.49 18.16 24.01
CA SER A 213 9.33 19.08 25.15
C SER A 213 9.21 18.32 26.47
N SER A 214 9.60 18.95 27.59
CA SER A 214 9.51 18.37 28.94
C SER A 214 8.09 18.01 29.40
N HIS A 215 7.07 18.46 28.66
CA HIS A 215 5.65 18.21 28.93
C HIS A 215 5.07 17.08 28.07
N ASN A 216 5.87 16.46 27.21
CA ASN A 216 5.41 15.35 26.38
C ASN A 216 5.53 14.03 27.14
N GLN A 217 4.51 13.19 27.07
CA GLN A 217 4.56 11.85 27.67
C GLN A 217 5.48 10.90 26.89
N PHE A 218 5.81 11.24 25.64
CA PHE A 218 6.68 10.42 24.79
C PHE A 218 8.15 10.80 24.96
N GLY A 219 8.95 9.86 25.48
CA GLY A 219 10.40 9.92 25.44
C GLY A 219 10.95 9.86 24.00
N THR A 220 12.23 10.17 23.81
CA THR A 220 12.87 10.23 22.47
C THR A 220 12.88 8.90 21.71
N ASN A 221 12.59 7.79 22.38
CA ASN A 221 12.60 6.42 21.84
C ASN A 221 11.21 5.76 21.86
N GLU A 222 10.15 6.47 22.23
CA GLU A 222 8.82 5.87 22.27
C GLU A 222 8.17 5.84 20.89
N SER A 223 7.52 4.72 20.58
CA SER A 223 6.78 4.55 19.33
C SER A 223 5.46 5.30 19.41
N PHE A 224 5.23 6.22 18.47
CA PHE A 224 3.95 6.94 18.34
C PHE A 224 2.86 6.10 17.68
N VAL A 225 3.19 4.88 17.26
CA VAL A 225 2.32 3.98 16.50
C VAL A 225 1.60 3.03 17.45
N THR A 226 0.28 3.00 17.35
CA THR A 226 -0.56 2.13 18.18
C THR A 226 -0.46 0.67 17.73
N ILE A 227 -1.08 -0.24 18.49
CA ILE A 227 -1.24 -1.65 18.05
C ILE A 227 -2.02 -1.76 16.74
N VAL A 228 -3.02 -0.89 16.51
CA VAL A 228 -3.80 -0.88 15.27
C VAL A 228 -2.92 -0.43 14.09
N GLY A 229 -2.10 0.60 14.29
CA GLY A 229 -1.14 1.04 13.28
C GLY A 229 -0.10 -0.04 12.95
N LYS A 230 0.42 -0.75 13.96
CA LYS A 230 1.35 -1.87 13.78
C LYS A 230 0.72 -3.02 13.00
N ASP A 231 -0.53 -3.36 13.30
CA ASP A 231 -1.26 -4.37 12.55
C ASP A 231 -1.54 -3.93 11.11
N PHE A 232 -1.83 -2.65 10.87
CA PHE A 232 -1.96 -2.11 9.51
C PHE A 232 -0.64 -2.27 8.74
N ILE A 233 0.49 -1.87 9.32
CA ILE A 233 1.83 -2.05 8.72
C ILE A 233 2.09 -3.51 8.40
N ARG A 234 1.85 -4.42 9.36
CA ARG A 234 2.02 -5.87 9.14
C ARG A 234 1.13 -6.38 8.01
N PHE A 235 -0.08 -5.85 7.91
CA PHE A 235 -1.04 -6.24 6.90
C PHE A 235 -0.73 -5.70 5.51
N THR A 236 -0.15 -4.50 5.38
CA THR A 236 0.18 -3.88 4.09
C THR A 236 1.59 -4.14 3.59
N ASN A 237 2.45 -4.75 4.40
CA ASN A 237 3.84 -5.03 4.03
C ASN A 237 4.07 -6.52 3.72
N GLU A 238 5.16 -6.79 3.00
CA GLU A 238 5.51 -8.14 2.50
C GLU A 238 5.93 -9.12 3.59
#